data_AF-A0A7W1GHV5-F1
#
_entry.id   AF-A0A7W1GHV5-F1
#
_cell.length_a   1.000
_cell.length_b   1.000
_cell.length_c   1.000
_cell.angle_alpha   90.00
_cell.angle_beta   90.00
_cell.angle_gamma   90.00
#
_symmetry.space_group_name_H-M   'P 1'
#
loop_
_entity.id
_entity.type
_entity.pdbx_description
1 polymer ?
#
loop_
_entity_poly.entity_id
_entity_poly.type
_entity_poly.pdbx_seq_one_letter_code
_entity_poly.pdbx_strand_id
1 'polypeptide(L)'
;DIVLNPLGVPSRMNVGQILETHLGWAARVLGVHFATPVFDGATEREIKQKLQEASARLREEGLPEVVNESGKTILYDGLTGEPFEQRVTVGYIYMLKLSHLVDDKIHARSIGPYSLITQQPLGGKAQFGGQRFGEMEVWALEAYGAAHILQELLTAKSDDVAGRSKIYEAIVKGEADFNPGVPESFNVLVRELQSLCLDVELIDKNAVAAVGENGDGTGRPVVATASSTAE
;
A
#
# COMPACT_ATOMS: atom_id res chain seq x y z
N ASP A 1 15.16 -14.69 18.38
CA ASP A 1 15.95 -15.15 17.22
C ASP A 1 15.23 -14.85 15.92
N ILE A 2 15.95 -14.85 14.79
CA ILE A 2 15.46 -14.39 13.48
C ILE A 2 16.06 -15.28 12.38
N VAL A 3 15.29 -15.60 11.34
CA VAL A 3 15.80 -16.21 10.10
C VAL A 3 15.84 -15.15 9.01
N LEU A 4 17.03 -14.85 8.47
CA LEU A 4 17.22 -13.86 7.43
C LEU A 4 17.34 -14.52 6.05
N ASN A 5 16.63 -13.99 5.05
CA ASN A 5 16.68 -14.50 3.68
C ASN A 5 18.01 -14.12 3.00
N PRO A 6 18.78 -15.09 2.47
CA PRO A 6 20.08 -14.83 1.84
C PRO A 6 20.00 -14.03 0.53
N LEU A 7 18.87 -14.00 -0.17
CA LEU A 7 18.73 -13.33 -1.48
C LEU A 7 18.95 -11.81 -1.42
N GLY A 8 18.78 -11.21 -0.22
CA GLY A 8 18.99 -9.78 -0.03
C GLY A 8 20.46 -9.35 -0.06
N VAL A 9 21.40 -10.28 0.18
CA VAL A 9 22.83 -9.93 0.32
C VAL A 9 23.52 -9.68 -1.03
N PRO A 10 23.40 -10.58 -2.04
CA PRO A 10 24.08 -10.39 -3.32
C PRO A 10 23.61 -9.14 -4.07
N SER A 11 22.30 -8.85 -4.00
CA SER A 11 21.69 -7.69 -4.67
C SER A 11 22.07 -6.35 -4.04
N ARG A 12 22.35 -6.32 -2.73
CA ARG A 12 22.65 -5.08 -1.98
C ARG A 12 24.12 -4.89 -1.65
N MET A 13 24.96 -5.90 -1.95
CA MET A 13 26.41 -5.89 -1.72
C MET A 13 26.83 -5.58 -0.27
N ASN A 14 25.97 -5.91 0.71
CA ASN A 14 26.19 -5.64 2.13
C ASN A 14 26.78 -6.87 2.84
N VAL A 15 27.98 -7.28 2.43
CA VAL A 15 28.70 -8.46 2.97
C VAL A 15 29.07 -8.28 4.46
N GLY A 16 29.18 -7.03 4.94
CA GLY A 16 29.49 -6.71 6.33
C GLY A 16 28.55 -7.39 7.34
N GLN A 17 27.27 -7.58 7.02
CA GLN A 17 26.32 -8.27 7.91
C GLN A 17 26.71 -9.75 8.14
N ILE A 18 27.32 -10.40 7.15
CA ILE A 18 27.77 -11.78 7.25
C ILE A 18 29.03 -11.82 8.12
N LEU A 19 29.94 -10.87 7.93
CA LEU A 19 31.15 -10.74 8.75
C LEU A 19 30.80 -10.47 10.22
N GLU A 20 29.82 -9.59 10.48
CA GLU A 20 29.28 -9.33 11.80
C GLU A 20 28.69 -10.60 12.42
N THR A 21 27.87 -11.34 11.66
CA THR A 21 27.24 -12.59 12.11
C THR A 21 28.28 -13.62 12.57
N HIS A 22 29.37 -13.78 11.79
CA HIS A 22 30.47 -14.68 12.12
C HIS A 22 31.24 -14.23 13.36
N LEU A 23 31.67 -12.96 13.39
CA LEU A 23 32.45 -12.44 14.52
C LEU A 23 31.62 -12.42 15.81
N GLY A 24 30.32 -12.07 15.72
CA GLY A 24 29.37 -12.11 16.82
C GLY A 24 29.17 -13.53 17.36
N TRP A 25 29.22 -14.55 16.50
CA TRP A 25 29.18 -15.94 16.96
C TRP A 25 30.43 -16.33 17.76
N ALA A 26 31.61 -16.01 17.24
CA ALA A 26 32.86 -16.21 17.98
C ALA A 26 32.87 -15.45 19.31
N ALA A 27 32.39 -14.20 19.31
CA ALA A 27 32.29 -13.35 20.49
C ALA A 27 31.44 -13.99 21.59
N ARG A 28 30.28 -14.52 21.21
CA ARG A 28 29.37 -15.18 22.15
C ARG A 28 29.98 -16.42 22.80
N VAL A 29 30.63 -17.28 22.00
CA VAL A 29 31.26 -18.52 22.49
C VAL A 29 32.45 -18.20 23.37
N LEU A 30 33.27 -17.23 22.98
CA LEU A 30 34.42 -16.79 23.76
C LEU A 30 34.04 -15.94 24.98
N GLY A 31 32.79 -15.47 25.08
CA GLY A 31 32.33 -14.61 26.17
C GLY A 31 33.00 -13.23 26.16
N VAL A 32 33.38 -12.72 24.98
CA VAL A 32 34.06 -11.43 24.81
C VAL A 32 33.23 -10.49 23.94
N HIS A 33 33.53 -9.20 24.00
CA HIS A 33 33.02 -8.20 23.08
C HIS A 33 34.14 -7.69 22.17
N PHE A 34 33.84 -7.50 20.90
CA PHE A 34 34.77 -6.93 19.93
C PHE A 34 34.40 -5.49 19.62
N ALA A 35 35.43 -4.64 19.50
CA ALA A 35 35.31 -3.30 18.94
C ALA A 35 36.05 -3.29 17.60
N THR A 36 35.32 -3.12 16.50
CA THR A 36 35.89 -3.03 15.15
C THR A 36 35.71 -1.61 14.61
N PRO A 37 36.79 -0.81 14.50
CA PRO A 37 36.72 0.53 13.92
C PRO A 37 36.17 0.53 12.48
N VAL A 38 35.55 1.66 12.11
CA VAL A 38 35.14 1.91 10.73
C VAL A 38 36.42 2.14 9.92
N PHE A 39 36.68 1.32 8.90
CA PHE A 39 37.86 1.32 8.00
C PHE A 39 39.14 0.60 8.47
N ASP A 40 39.38 0.45 9.78
CA ASP A 40 40.48 -0.37 10.32
C ASP A 40 39.92 -1.48 11.22
N GLY A 41 38.96 -2.22 10.66
CA GLY A 41 38.21 -3.26 11.35
C GLY A 41 38.87 -4.63 11.26
N ALA A 42 38.24 -5.63 11.89
CA ALA A 42 38.70 -7.01 11.83
C ALA A 42 38.74 -7.52 10.37
N THR A 43 39.90 -8.05 9.99
CA THR A 43 40.09 -8.69 8.68
C THR A 43 39.41 -10.06 8.64
N GLU A 44 39.09 -10.56 7.44
CA GLU A 44 38.50 -11.89 7.27
C GLU A 44 39.36 -12.99 7.92
N ARG A 45 40.69 -12.85 7.85
CA ARG A 45 41.63 -13.80 8.44
C ARG A 45 41.54 -13.82 9.97
N GLU A 46 41.44 -12.65 10.59
CA GLU A 46 41.27 -12.54 12.05
C GLU A 46 39.92 -13.10 12.49
N ILE A 47 38.84 -12.85 11.74
CA ILE A 47 37.52 -13.42 12.03
C ILE A 47 37.57 -14.95 11.96
N LYS A 48 38.20 -15.53 10.94
CA LYS A 48 38.41 -16.98 10.82
C LYS A 48 39.23 -17.55 11.97
N GLN A 49 40.29 -16.86 12.39
CA GLN A 49 41.08 -17.25 13.57
C GLN A 49 40.22 -17.24 14.84
N LYS A 50 39.37 -16.23 15.04
CA LYS A 50 38.45 -16.19 16.18
C LYS A 50 37.38 -17.29 16.15
N LEU A 51 36.89 -17.66 14.98
CA LEU A 51 36.00 -18.83 14.83
C LEU A 51 36.71 -20.14 15.19
N GLN A 52 37.98 -20.29 14.83
CA GLN A 52 38.79 -21.45 15.20
C GLN A 52 39.06 -21.50 16.72
N GLU A 53 39.41 -20.38 17.33
CA GLU A 53 39.54 -20.25 18.79
C GLU A 53 38.23 -20.61 19.51
N ALA A 54 37.09 -20.12 19.01
CA ALA A 54 35.77 -20.45 19.53
C ALA A 54 35.45 -21.95 19.40
N SER A 55 35.80 -22.56 18.27
CA SER A 55 35.64 -24.01 18.02
C SER A 55 36.49 -24.84 18.99
N ALA A 56 37.75 -24.43 19.22
CA ALA A 56 38.65 -25.09 20.16
C ALA A 56 38.10 -25.06 21.59
N ARG A 57 37.57 -23.91 22.03
CA ARG A 57 36.93 -23.78 23.35
C ARG A 57 35.74 -24.72 23.51
N LEU A 58 34.86 -24.81 22.51
CA LEU A 58 33.72 -25.74 22.57
C LEU A 58 34.19 -27.19 22.69
N ARG A 59 35.29 -27.54 22.02
CA ARG A 59 35.90 -28.87 22.11
C ARG A 59 36.45 -29.17 23.52
N GLU A 60 37.09 -28.19 24.17
CA GLU A 60 37.54 -28.30 25.56
C GLU A 60 36.37 -28.49 26.54
N GLU A 61 35.24 -27.84 26.27
CA GLU A 61 34.01 -27.95 27.06
C GLU A 61 33.21 -29.24 26.75
N GLY A 62 33.68 -30.08 25.82
CA GLY A 62 33.01 -31.33 25.42
C GLY A 62 31.70 -31.11 24.65
N LEU A 63 31.48 -29.90 24.14
CA LEU A 63 30.30 -29.51 23.37
C LEU A 63 30.48 -29.86 21.88
N PRO A 64 29.39 -30.09 21.14
CA PRO A 64 29.46 -30.36 19.72
C PRO A 64 30.09 -29.19 18.95
N GLU A 65 30.92 -29.50 17.95
CA GLU A 65 31.57 -28.52 17.07
C GLU A 65 30.56 -27.85 16.13
N VAL A 66 29.75 -26.97 16.70
CA VAL A 66 28.76 -26.19 15.95
C VAL A 66 29.42 -25.02 15.22
N VAL A 67 30.59 -24.56 15.67
CA VAL A 67 31.37 -23.48 15.04
C VAL A 67 32.49 -24.07 14.20
N ASN A 68 32.56 -23.64 12.94
CA ASN A 68 33.66 -23.96 12.03
C ASN A 68 34.22 -22.69 11.37
N GLU A 69 35.36 -22.83 10.68
CA GLU A 69 36.01 -21.73 9.97
C GLU A 69 35.10 -21.08 8.89
N SER A 70 34.16 -21.84 8.32
CA SER A 70 33.20 -21.32 7.34
C SER A 70 32.05 -20.52 7.96
N GLY A 71 31.88 -20.54 9.28
CA GLY A 71 30.75 -19.92 9.98
C GLY A 71 29.39 -20.55 9.65
N LYS A 72 29.37 -21.81 9.21
CA LYS A 72 28.15 -22.55 8.81
C LYS A 72 27.98 -23.80 9.66
N THR A 73 26.75 -24.15 10.02
CA THR A 73 26.47 -25.38 10.77
C THR A 73 25.33 -26.18 10.15
N ILE A 74 25.19 -27.43 10.58
CA ILE A 74 24.05 -28.27 10.23
C ILE A 74 22.91 -27.83 11.14
N LEU A 75 21.85 -27.31 10.54
CA LEU A 75 20.59 -27.10 11.23
C LEU A 75 19.68 -28.30 11.01
N TYR A 76 18.75 -28.51 11.93
CA TYR A 76 17.70 -29.52 11.82
C TYR A 76 16.36 -28.79 11.71
N ASP A 77 15.48 -29.30 10.87
CA ASP A 77 14.11 -28.80 10.79
C ASP A 77 13.38 -29.13 12.10
N GLY A 78 12.82 -28.11 12.75
CA GLY A 78 12.11 -28.26 14.02
C GLY A 78 10.78 -29.02 13.90
N LEU A 79 10.22 -29.14 12.69
CA LEU A 79 8.98 -29.89 12.48
C LEU A 79 9.24 -31.38 12.22
N THR A 80 10.22 -31.70 11.38
CA THR A 80 10.51 -33.09 10.95
C THR A 80 11.64 -33.75 11.72
N GLY A 81 12.58 -32.97 12.28
CA GLY A 81 13.80 -33.46 12.92
C GLY A 81 14.90 -33.85 11.93
N GLU A 82 14.69 -33.70 10.62
CA GLU A 82 15.69 -34.01 9.60
C GLU A 82 16.72 -32.89 9.45
N PRO A 83 18.00 -33.21 9.17
CA PRO A 83 19.02 -32.20 8.90
C PRO A 83 18.75 -31.51 7.55
N PHE A 84 19.01 -30.21 7.46
CA PHE A 84 19.00 -29.52 6.18
C PHE A 84 20.10 -30.05 5.26
N GLU A 85 19.80 -30.12 3.95
CA GLU A 85 20.74 -30.62 2.92
C GLU A 85 22.05 -29.81 2.87
N GLN A 86 21.95 -28.50 3.05
CA GLN A 86 23.09 -27.59 3.04
C GLN A 86 23.37 -27.01 4.42
N ARG A 87 24.66 -26.78 4.71
CA ARG A 87 25.07 -26.07 5.93
C ARG A 87 24.63 -24.61 5.86
N VAL A 88 24.04 -24.12 6.94
CA VAL A 88 23.46 -22.78 7.04
C VAL A 88 24.37 -21.88 7.88
N THR A 89 24.53 -20.63 7.46
CA THR A 89 25.24 -19.62 8.26
C THR A 89 24.39 -19.26 9.47
N VAL A 90 24.96 -19.43 10.66
CA VAL A 90 24.34 -19.11 11.95
C VAL A 90 25.27 -18.15 12.67
N GLY A 91 24.73 -17.31 13.54
CA GLY A 91 25.54 -16.44 14.38
C GLY A 91 24.72 -15.39 15.08
N TYR A 92 25.41 -14.36 15.56
CA TYR A 92 24.80 -13.27 16.30
C TYR A 92 24.95 -11.98 15.51
N ILE A 93 23.82 -11.33 15.23
CA ILE A 93 23.75 -10.06 14.52
C ILE A 93 22.96 -9.06 15.35
N TYR A 94 23.39 -7.79 15.35
CA TYR A 94 22.70 -6.75 16.06
C TYR A 94 21.52 -6.20 15.23
N MET A 95 20.30 -6.29 15.78
CA MET A 95 19.08 -5.89 15.09
C MET A 95 18.33 -4.82 15.88
N LEU A 96 17.93 -3.76 15.18
CA LEU A 96 17.18 -2.64 15.74
C LEU A 96 15.70 -2.72 15.35
N LYS A 97 14.81 -2.36 16.29
CA LYS A 97 13.39 -2.16 16.02
C LYS A 97 13.16 -0.74 15.53
N LEU A 98 12.61 -0.58 14.33
CA LEU A 98 12.22 0.73 13.79
C LEU A 98 10.85 1.16 14.33
N SER A 99 10.58 2.47 14.31
CA SER A 99 9.34 3.07 14.82
C SER A 99 8.10 2.79 13.96
N HIS A 100 8.27 2.33 12.72
CA HIS A 100 7.18 2.14 11.77
C HIS A 100 6.42 0.83 12.01
N LEU A 101 5.46 0.85 12.92
CA LEU A 101 4.61 -0.30 13.23
C LEU A 101 3.38 -0.37 12.32
N VAL A 102 2.86 -1.59 12.13
CA VAL A 102 1.66 -1.84 11.32
C VAL A 102 0.42 -1.27 12.01
N ASP A 103 0.35 -1.33 13.34
CA ASP A 103 -0.74 -0.76 14.16
C ASP A 103 -0.96 0.74 13.85
N ASP A 104 0.12 1.47 13.61
CA ASP A 104 0.07 2.89 13.25
C ASP A 104 -0.35 3.12 11.79
N LYS A 105 -0.26 2.11 10.93
CA LYS A 105 -0.48 2.22 9.48
C LYS A 105 -1.79 1.63 8.99
N ILE A 106 -2.36 0.63 9.67
CA ILE A 106 -3.66 0.07 9.29
C ILE A 106 -4.71 1.17 9.41
N HIS A 107 -5.50 1.32 8.36
CA HIS A 107 -6.61 2.25 8.26
C HIS A 107 -7.69 1.65 7.37
N ALA A 108 -8.94 1.77 7.80
CA ALA A 108 -10.10 1.33 7.06
C ALA A 108 -11.21 2.37 7.24
N ARG A 109 -12.02 2.55 6.19
CA ARG A 109 -13.15 3.47 6.19
C ARG A 109 -14.35 2.78 5.55
N SER A 110 -15.49 2.85 6.22
CA SER A 110 -16.80 2.58 5.62
C SER A 110 -17.47 3.90 5.22
N ILE A 111 -17.86 4.70 6.21
CA ILE A 111 -18.45 6.04 6.08
C ILE A 111 -17.64 7.00 6.95
N GLY A 112 -17.60 8.27 6.59
CA GLY A 112 -16.84 9.27 7.34
C GLY A 112 -17.18 10.69 6.91
N PRO A 113 -16.37 11.68 7.30
CA PRO A 113 -16.60 13.06 6.91
C PRO A 113 -16.31 13.32 5.43
N TYR A 114 -16.93 14.37 4.92
CA TYR A 114 -16.85 14.81 3.53
C TYR A 114 -16.44 16.29 3.46
N SER A 115 -15.82 16.67 2.34
CA SER A 115 -15.51 18.05 2.01
C SER A 115 -16.79 18.86 1.84
N LEU A 116 -16.81 20.11 2.34
CA LEU A 116 -17.97 21.00 2.23
C LEU A 116 -18.28 21.38 0.78
N ILE A 117 -17.25 21.54 -0.06
CA ILE A 117 -17.40 22.03 -1.42
C ILE A 117 -17.60 20.85 -2.38
N THR A 118 -16.64 19.94 -2.44
CA THR A 118 -16.64 18.86 -3.44
C THR A 118 -17.47 17.64 -3.03
N GLN A 119 -17.95 17.58 -1.79
CA GLN A 119 -18.65 16.41 -1.22
C GLN A 119 -17.85 15.09 -1.27
N GLN A 120 -16.56 15.17 -1.58
CA GLN A 120 -15.66 14.01 -1.61
C GLN A 120 -15.21 13.60 -0.20
N PRO A 121 -14.95 12.30 0.02
CA PRO A 121 -14.31 11.81 1.24
C PRO A 121 -13.08 12.63 1.63
N LEU A 122 -13.00 13.11 2.88
CA LEU A 122 -11.77 13.77 3.37
C LEU A 122 -10.58 12.80 3.36
N GLY A 123 -9.36 13.32 3.30
CA GLY A 123 -8.13 12.52 3.31
C GLY A 123 -7.54 12.33 4.70
N GLY A 124 -6.70 11.29 4.85
CA GLY A 124 -5.85 11.11 6.03
C GLY A 124 -6.48 10.28 7.16
N LYS A 125 -5.63 9.47 7.82
CA LYS A 125 -6.05 8.54 8.89
C LYS A 125 -6.72 9.25 10.07
N ALA A 126 -6.20 10.41 10.48
CA ALA A 126 -6.72 11.17 11.63
C ALA A 126 -8.17 11.65 11.44
N GLN A 127 -8.63 11.79 10.20
CA GLN A 127 -9.97 12.27 9.87
C GLN A 127 -10.90 11.13 9.42
N PHE A 128 -10.52 9.86 9.65
CA PHE A 128 -11.18 8.70 9.05
C PHE A 128 -11.34 8.85 7.53
N GLY A 129 -10.26 9.31 6.89
CA GLY A 129 -10.27 9.71 5.49
C GLY A 129 -10.40 8.54 4.51
N GLY A 130 -10.88 8.82 3.31
CA GLY A 130 -10.95 7.86 2.22
C GLY A 130 -9.59 7.64 1.57
N GLN A 131 -9.47 6.53 0.84
CA GLN A 131 -8.30 6.30 0.00
C GLN A 131 -8.45 7.09 -1.29
N ARG A 132 -7.36 7.71 -1.74
CA ARG A 132 -7.34 8.37 -3.05
C ARG A 132 -7.40 7.31 -4.15
N PHE A 133 -8.40 7.41 -5.01
CA PHE A 133 -8.46 6.72 -6.28
C PHE A 133 -8.03 7.73 -7.35
N GLY A 134 -6.81 7.57 -7.88
CA GLY A 134 -6.19 8.51 -8.80
C GLY A 134 -6.38 8.11 -10.26
N GLU A 135 -5.83 8.94 -11.14
CA GLU A 135 -5.89 8.76 -12.60
C GLU A 135 -5.26 7.43 -13.05
N MET A 136 -4.14 7.02 -12.43
CA MET A 136 -3.51 5.74 -12.77
C MET A 136 -4.38 4.54 -12.39
N GLU A 137 -5.13 4.63 -11.29
CA GLU A 137 -6.06 3.57 -10.90
C GLU A 137 -7.33 3.57 -11.77
N VAL A 138 -7.79 4.74 -12.23
CA VAL A 138 -8.87 4.85 -13.23
C VAL A 138 -8.47 4.12 -14.51
N TRP A 139 -7.28 4.42 -15.06
CA TRP A 139 -6.78 3.75 -16.27
C TRP A 139 -6.67 2.24 -16.10
N ALA A 140 -6.29 1.77 -14.90
CA ALA A 140 -6.26 0.35 -14.62
C ALA A 140 -7.65 -0.29 -14.77
N LEU A 141 -8.70 0.31 -14.20
CA LEU A 141 -10.06 -0.22 -14.34
C LEU A 141 -10.64 -0.10 -15.74
N GLU A 142 -10.29 0.97 -16.45
CA GLU A 142 -10.65 1.14 -17.87
C GLU A 142 -10.02 0.04 -18.73
N ALA A 143 -8.74 -0.29 -18.50
CA ALA A 143 -8.06 -1.37 -19.20
C ALA A 143 -8.68 -2.75 -18.93
N TYR A 144 -9.21 -2.97 -17.73
CA TYR A 144 -9.98 -4.19 -17.41
C TYR A 144 -11.39 -4.19 -18.01
N GLY A 145 -11.90 -3.07 -18.52
CA GLY A 145 -13.28 -2.93 -18.97
C GLY A 145 -14.30 -2.94 -17.81
N ALA A 146 -13.87 -2.59 -16.59
CA ALA A 146 -14.69 -2.64 -15.38
C ALA A 146 -15.59 -1.41 -15.22
N ALA A 147 -16.46 -1.16 -16.21
CA ALA A 147 -17.26 0.07 -16.31
C ALA A 147 -18.13 0.35 -15.09
N HIS A 148 -18.87 -0.65 -14.58
CA HIS A 148 -19.74 -0.47 -13.41
C HIS A 148 -18.96 -0.22 -12.12
N ILE A 149 -17.81 -0.88 -11.93
CA ILE A 149 -16.95 -0.68 -10.75
C ILE A 149 -16.35 0.73 -10.78
N LEU A 150 -15.88 1.16 -11.95
CA LEU A 150 -15.37 2.52 -12.13
C LEU A 150 -16.48 3.56 -11.88
N GLN A 151 -17.68 3.34 -12.41
CA GLN A 151 -18.82 4.23 -12.20
C GLN A 151 -19.20 4.32 -10.73
N GLU A 152 -19.24 3.20 -10.00
CA GLU A 152 -19.51 3.16 -8.56
C GLU A 152 -18.45 3.95 -7.75
N LEU A 153 -17.16 3.82 -8.12
CA LEU A 153 -16.06 4.54 -7.47
C LEU A 153 -16.13 6.05 -7.71
N LEU A 154 -16.50 6.47 -8.92
CA LEU A 154 -16.60 7.89 -9.30
C LEU A 154 -17.87 8.56 -8.78
N THR A 155 -18.91 7.80 -8.41
CA THR A 155 -20.21 8.34 -7.97
C THR A 155 -20.47 8.01 -6.51
N ALA A 156 -21.14 6.90 -6.22
CA ALA A 156 -21.69 6.60 -4.90
C ALA A 156 -20.66 6.37 -3.79
N LYS A 157 -19.44 5.93 -4.13
CA LYS A 157 -18.34 5.82 -3.17
C LYS A 157 -17.61 7.15 -2.94
N SER A 158 -17.93 8.19 -3.71
CA SER A 158 -17.31 9.51 -3.67
C SER A 158 -18.34 10.61 -3.35
N ASP A 159 -18.79 11.35 -4.36
CA ASP A 159 -19.45 12.65 -4.27
C ASP A 159 -20.88 12.69 -4.82
N ASP A 160 -21.45 11.55 -5.24
CA ASP A 160 -22.89 11.45 -5.47
C ASP A 160 -23.63 11.33 -4.12
N VAL A 161 -24.05 12.48 -3.58
CA VAL A 161 -24.68 12.58 -2.25
C VAL A 161 -25.98 11.76 -2.16
N ALA A 162 -26.79 11.80 -3.21
CA ALA A 162 -28.07 11.09 -3.26
C ALA A 162 -27.86 9.58 -3.46
N GLY A 163 -27.01 9.20 -4.42
CA GLY A 163 -26.70 7.80 -4.71
C GLY A 163 -26.00 7.09 -3.56
N ARG A 164 -25.10 7.76 -2.84
CA ARG A 164 -24.44 7.22 -1.66
C ARG A 164 -25.41 6.84 -0.54
N SER A 165 -26.38 7.72 -0.28
CA SER A 165 -27.39 7.49 0.77
C SER A 165 -28.31 6.31 0.40
N LYS A 166 -28.73 6.26 -0.87
CA LYS A 166 -29.55 5.15 -1.39
C LYS A 166 -28.82 3.81 -1.35
N ILE A 167 -27.56 3.77 -1.78
CA ILE A 167 -26.74 2.54 -1.72
C ILE A 167 -26.61 2.06 -0.28
N TYR A 168 -26.37 2.97 0.67
CA TYR A 168 -26.25 2.57 2.07
C TYR A 168 -27.54 1.91 2.57
N GLU A 169 -28.69 2.51 2.28
CA GLU A 169 -29.98 1.91 2.63
C GLU A 169 -30.23 0.57 1.93
N ALA A 170 -29.88 0.46 0.65
CA ALA A 170 -30.03 -0.77 -0.13
C ALA A 170 -29.16 -1.90 0.45
N ILE A 171 -27.90 -1.62 0.80
CA ILE A 171 -27.00 -2.58 1.45
C ILE A 171 -27.59 -3.06 2.79
N VAL A 172 -28.15 -2.15 3.60
CA VAL A 172 -28.78 -2.51 4.88
C VAL A 172 -30.03 -3.37 4.68
N LYS A 173 -30.80 -3.14 3.61
CA LYS A 173 -31.99 -3.93 3.25
C LYS A 173 -31.67 -5.24 2.52
N GLY A 174 -30.44 -5.42 2.05
CA GLY A 174 -30.04 -6.56 1.22
C GLY A 174 -30.52 -6.47 -0.24
N GLU A 175 -30.82 -5.26 -0.70
CA GLU A 175 -31.21 -4.97 -2.09
C GLU A 175 -29.98 -4.53 -2.91
N ALA A 176 -29.96 -4.89 -4.19
CA ALA A 176 -28.82 -4.64 -5.08
C ALA A 176 -29.08 -3.51 -6.10
N ASP A 177 -30.08 -2.66 -5.87
CA ASP A 177 -30.43 -1.61 -6.82
C ASP A 177 -29.45 -0.43 -6.72
N PHE A 178 -28.86 -0.06 -7.86
CA PHE A 178 -27.92 1.05 -7.96
C PHE A 178 -28.12 1.81 -9.27
N ASN A 179 -28.67 3.02 -9.14
CA ASN A 179 -28.71 3.99 -10.22
C ASN A 179 -27.84 5.20 -9.84
N PRO A 180 -26.68 5.39 -10.52
CA PRO A 180 -25.79 6.51 -10.25
C PRO A 180 -26.42 7.84 -10.66
N GLY A 181 -26.26 8.85 -9.81
CA GLY A 181 -26.59 10.24 -10.11
C GLY A 181 -25.43 10.98 -10.77
N VAL A 182 -25.58 12.31 -10.83
CA VAL A 182 -24.52 13.22 -11.29
C VAL A 182 -23.57 13.51 -10.13
N PRO A 183 -22.25 13.31 -10.30
CA PRO A 183 -21.24 13.70 -9.30
C PRO A 183 -21.31 15.17 -8.90
N GLU A 184 -21.17 15.49 -7.61
CA GLU A 184 -21.17 16.89 -7.19
C GLU A 184 -19.94 17.66 -7.73
N SER A 185 -18.81 16.98 -7.93
CA SER A 185 -17.65 17.59 -8.61
C SER A 185 -17.97 18.13 -10.00
N PHE A 186 -18.88 17.48 -10.74
CA PHE A 186 -19.33 17.98 -12.04
C PHE A 186 -20.18 19.25 -11.90
N ASN A 187 -21.09 19.29 -10.92
CA ASN A 187 -21.88 20.49 -10.62
C ASN A 187 -20.98 21.67 -10.22
N VAL A 188 -19.98 21.42 -9.38
CA VAL A 188 -18.97 22.42 -8.99
C VAL A 188 -18.23 22.93 -10.22
N LEU A 189 -17.76 22.05 -11.11
CA LEU A 189 -17.11 22.44 -12.36
C LEU A 189 -17.98 23.36 -13.22
N VAL A 190 -19.26 23.02 -13.42
CA VAL A 190 -20.18 23.85 -14.20
C VAL A 190 -20.33 25.24 -13.58
N ARG A 191 -20.47 25.33 -12.25
CA ARG A 191 -20.57 26.62 -11.54
C ARG A 191 -19.28 27.43 -11.61
N GLU A 192 -18.13 26.78 -11.54
CA GLU A 192 -16.83 27.44 -11.70
C GLU A 192 -16.65 28.01 -13.12
N LEU A 193 -17.06 27.28 -14.17
CA LEU A 193 -17.02 27.78 -15.55
C LEU A 193 -18.00 28.95 -15.75
N GLN A 194 -19.22 28.85 -15.23
CA GLN A 194 -20.22 29.95 -15.27
C GLN A 194 -19.72 31.21 -14.56
N SER A 195 -18.96 31.06 -13.47
CA SER A 195 -18.35 32.21 -12.77
C SER A 195 -17.34 32.97 -13.63
N LEU A 196 -16.77 32.32 -14.65
CA LEU A 196 -15.86 32.90 -15.64
C LEU A 196 -16.60 33.44 -16.87
N CYS A 197 -17.93 33.59 -16.79
CA CYS A 197 -18.79 34.00 -17.91
C CYS A 197 -18.79 33.00 -19.08
N LEU A 198 -18.49 31.72 -18.82
CA LEU A 198 -18.65 30.64 -19.80
C LEU A 198 -20.00 29.94 -19.56
N ASP A 199 -20.90 30.05 -20.53
CA ASP A 199 -22.20 29.41 -20.45
C ASP A 199 -22.09 27.93 -20.84
N VAL A 200 -22.44 27.05 -19.90
CA VAL A 200 -22.36 25.59 -20.06
C VAL A 200 -23.73 25.02 -19.71
N GLU A 201 -24.37 24.42 -20.71
CA GLU A 201 -25.68 23.78 -20.58
C GLU A 201 -25.60 22.30 -20.98
N LEU A 202 -26.30 21.45 -20.23
CA LEU A 202 -26.47 20.04 -20.57
C LEU A 202 -27.59 19.92 -21.62
N ILE A 203 -27.22 19.44 -22.80
CA ILE A 203 -28.15 19.29 -23.92
C ILE A 203 -28.60 17.83 -23.99
N ASP A 204 -29.91 17.59 -23.81
CA ASP A 204 -30.50 16.28 -24.11
C ASP A 204 -30.67 16.13 -25.63
N LYS A 205 -30.11 15.05 -26.20
CA LYS A 205 -30.22 14.73 -27.63
C LYS A 205 -31.68 14.61 -28.09
N ASN A 206 -32.58 14.18 -27.21
CA ASN A 206 -34.00 14.02 -27.56
C ASN A 206 -34.76 15.35 -27.55
N ALA A 207 -34.34 16.32 -26.73
CA ALA A 207 -34.96 17.64 -26.66
C ALA A 207 -34.59 18.52 -27.88
N VAL A 208 -33.38 18.38 -28.41
CA VAL A 208 -32.91 19.16 -29.59
C VAL A 208 -33.68 18.80 -30.86
N ALA A 209 -34.10 17.54 -31.00
CA ALA A 209 -34.88 17.10 -32.16
C ALA A 209 -36.27 17.77 -32.25
N ALA A 210 -36.83 18.21 -31.12
CA ALA A 210 -38.14 18.87 -31.07
C ALA A 210 -38.10 20.36 -31.42
N VAL A 211 -36.92 21.00 -31.37
CA VAL A 211 -36.76 22.45 -31.62
C VAL A 211 -36.45 22.76 -33.09
N GLY A 212 -36.16 21.74 -33.90
CA GLY A 212 -35.87 21.86 -35.32
C GLY A 212 -37.13 22.02 -36.19
N GLU A 213 -37.84 23.14 -36.09
CA GLU A 213 -38.68 23.65 -37.20
C GLU A 213 -39.15 25.12 -37.05
N ASN A 214 -39.03 25.75 -35.88
CA ASN A 214 -39.39 27.18 -35.70
C ASN A 214 -38.23 27.97 -35.07
N GLY A 215 -37.27 28.37 -35.90
CA GLY A 215 -36.15 29.21 -35.48
C GLY A 215 -36.49 30.70 -35.51
N ASP A 216 -36.30 31.40 -34.40
CA ASP A 216 -36.43 32.87 -34.25
C ASP A 216 -35.22 33.65 -34.79
N GLY A 217 -34.34 33.00 -35.56
CA GLY A 217 -33.18 33.63 -36.20
C GLY A 217 -32.06 34.05 -35.25
N THR A 218 -32.14 33.73 -33.94
CA THR A 218 -31.10 34.09 -32.97
C THR A 218 -30.10 32.96 -32.68
N GLY A 219 -30.31 31.77 -33.25
CA GLY A 219 -29.44 30.61 -33.03
C GLY A 219 -29.50 30.04 -31.61
N ARG A 220 -30.44 30.49 -30.77
CA ARG A 220 -30.73 29.90 -29.47
C ARG A 220 -31.88 28.90 -29.59
N PRO A 221 -31.78 27.68 -29.02
CA PRO A 221 -32.95 26.83 -28.91
C PRO A 221 -33.95 27.50 -27.96
N VAL A 222 -35.17 27.75 -28.43
CA VAL A 222 -36.28 28.18 -27.56
C VAL A 222 -36.67 26.98 -26.72
N VAL A 223 -36.09 26.88 -25.52
CA VAL A 223 -36.54 25.91 -24.52
C VAL A 223 -37.89 26.40 -24.01
N ALA A 224 -38.97 25.84 -24.55
CA ALA A 224 -40.27 25.94 -23.92
C ALA A 224 -40.12 25.39 -22.50
N THR A 225 -40.37 26.21 -21.49
CA THR A 225 -40.41 25.82 -20.09
C THR A 225 -41.53 24.80 -19.88
N ALA A 226 -41.21 23.52 -20.08
CA ALA A 226 -42.04 22.45 -19.56
C ALA A 226 -41.83 22.41 -18.05
N SER A 227 -42.75 23.06 -17.33
CA SER A 227 -42.93 22.89 -15.89
C SER A 227 -43.04 21.40 -15.56
N SER A 228 -42.00 20.80 -14.99
CA SER A 228 -42.10 19.48 -14.38
C SER A 228 -42.84 19.62 -13.05
N THR A 229 -44.16 19.66 -13.13
CA THR A 229 -44.98 19.06 -12.09
C THR A 229 -44.82 17.56 -12.26
N ALA A 230 -44.11 16.93 -11.32
CA ALA A 230 -44.10 15.49 -11.16
C ALA A 230 -44.41 15.21 -9.68
N GLU A 231 -45.62 14.68 -9.47
CA GLU A 231 -45.92 13.76 -8.36
C GLU A 231 -45.03 12.52 -8.46
#